data_AF-A0A6M0C491-F1
#
_entry.id   AF-A0A6M0C491-F1
#
_cell.length_a   1.000
_cell.length_b   1.000
_cell.length_c   1.000
_cell.angle_alpha   90.00
_cell.angle_beta   90.00
_cell.angle_gamma   90.00
#
_symmetry.space_group_name_H-M   'P 1'
#
loop_
_entity.id
_entity.type
_entity.pdbx_description
1 polymer ?
#
loop_
_entity_poly.entity_id
_entity_poly.type
_entity_poly.pdbx_seq_one_letter_code
_entity_poly.pdbx_strand_id
1 'polypeptide(L)'
;FNSIQTYLLTNHCDGSGTTQLIHNLRPQHIIIIHGNPTYVADLTNLEELRNRYQLHSPVKDTLVELPLGDTFLQPPIAESSYEGELAEYDTEIAISLPKEIVADTRWSNFADTGIVEARWQGEELVLRGISQREILSQGSDRLLPADVECCGNCLYYRGQRCWNQASALFGFKVTPEGYCPAFESIRFPEDIE
;
A
#
# COMPACT_ATOMS: atom_id res chain seq x y z
N PHE A 1 18.14 1.45 -33.73
CA PHE A 1 16.90 0.66 -33.55
C PHE A 1 15.94 1.49 -32.71
N ASN A 2 14.88 2.06 -33.30
CA ASN A 2 13.86 2.80 -32.56
C ASN A 2 12.98 1.82 -31.78
N SER A 3 13.23 1.67 -30.48
CA SER A 3 12.36 0.90 -29.60
C SER A 3 11.06 1.67 -29.39
N ILE A 4 9.96 1.13 -29.91
CA ILE A 4 8.61 1.63 -29.62
C ILE A 4 8.34 1.43 -28.13
N GLN A 5 8.26 2.53 -27.38
CA GLN A 5 7.85 2.50 -25.97
C GLN A 5 6.32 2.45 -25.92
N THR A 6 5.78 1.37 -25.35
CA THR A 6 4.35 1.22 -25.08
C THR A 6 4.02 1.93 -23.77
N TYR A 7 3.33 3.08 -23.88
CA TYR A 7 2.73 3.75 -22.73
C TYR A 7 1.36 3.11 -22.47
N LEU A 8 1.21 2.47 -21.31
CA LEU A 8 -0.09 2.01 -20.82
C LEU A 8 -0.78 3.20 -20.15
N LEU A 9 -1.65 3.87 -20.89
CA LEU A 9 -2.58 4.85 -20.36
C LEU A 9 -3.76 4.09 -19.74
N THR A 10 -3.99 4.27 -18.44
CA THR A 10 -5.19 3.78 -17.78
C THR A 10 -6.34 4.73 -18.08
N ASN A 11 -7.49 4.18 -18.48
CA ASN A 11 -8.71 4.99 -18.70
C ASN A 11 -9.42 5.37 -17.39
N HIS A 12 -8.86 4.98 -16.24
CA HIS A 12 -9.42 5.23 -14.91
C HIS A 12 -8.42 6.03 -14.08
N CYS A 13 -8.95 6.93 -13.25
CA CYS A 13 -8.16 7.61 -12.23
C CYS A 13 -7.69 6.62 -11.18
N ASP A 14 -6.55 6.92 -10.57
CA ASP A 14 -6.04 6.22 -9.41
C ASP A 14 -6.85 6.58 -8.14
N GLY A 15 -6.53 5.90 -7.03
CA GLY A 15 -7.20 6.14 -5.74
C GLY A 15 -7.10 7.59 -5.29
N SER A 16 -5.90 8.19 -5.40
CA SER A 16 -5.62 9.59 -5.05
C SER A 16 -6.38 10.60 -5.93
N GLY A 17 -6.44 10.39 -7.24
CA GLY A 17 -7.20 11.26 -8.13
C GLY A 17 -8.71 11.19 -7.85
N THR A 18 -9.20 9.99 -7.53
CA THR A 18 -10.60 9.76 -7.17
C THR A 18 -10.97 10.41 -5.83
N THR A 19 -10.13 10.25 -4.80
CA THR A 19 -10.36 10.88 -3.48
C THR A 19 -10.26 12.41 -3.55
N GLN A 20 -9.29 12.94 -4.32
CA GLN A 20 -9.19 14.38 -4.56
C GLN A 20 -10.44 14.95 -5.24
N LEU A 21 -10.99 14.25 -6.24
CA LEU A 21 -12.22 14.66 -6.92
C LEU A 21 -13.40 14.70 -5.93
N ILE A 22 -13.53 13.67 -5.10
CA ILE A 22 -14.56 13.59 -4.06
C ILE A 22 -14.43 14.76 -3.08
N HIS A 23 -13.22 15.07 -2.64
CA HIS A 23 -12.96 16.19 -1.72
C HIS A 23 -13.26 17.56 -2.32
N ASN A 24 -13.09 17.71 -3.64
CA ASN A 24 -13.44 18.94 -4.35
C ASN A 24 -14.96 19.12 -4.48
N LEU A 25 -15.69 18.04 -4.76
CA LEU A 25 -17.14 18.09 -4.96
C LEU A 25 -17.93 18.16 -3.65
N ARG A 26 -17.37 17.60 -2.56
CA ARG A 26 -18.01 17.50 -1.23
C ARG A 26 -19.48 17.00 -1.29
N PRO A 27 -19.74 15.86 -1.94
CA PRO A 27 -21.09 15.30 -1.99
C PRO A 27 -21.54 14.83 -0.60
N GLN A 28 -22.84 14.63 -0.40
CA GLN A 28 -23.33 13.97 0.83
C GLN A 28 -23.24 12.45 0.72
N HIS A 29 -23.63 11.89 -0.43
CA HIS A 29 -23.57 10.47 -0.73
C HIS A 29 -22.65 10.18 -1.91
N ILE A 30 -21.94 9.08 -1.83
CA ILE A 30 -21.03 8.59 -2.86
C ILE A 30 -21.39 7.15 -3.15
N ILE A 31 -21.75 6.86 -4.39
CA ILE A 31 -21.99 5.50 -4.84
C ILE A 31 -20.81 5.10 -5.73
N ILE A 32 -20.02 4.13 -5.26
CA ILE A 32 -18.88 3.62 -6.01
C ILE A 32 -19.37 2.43 -6.83
N ILE A 33 -19.34 2.62 -8.14
CA ILE A 33 -19.72 1.61 -9.13
C ILE A 33 -18.54 1.34 -10.05
N HIS A 34 -18.58 0.20 -10.72
CA HIS A 34 -17.62 -0.16 -11.76
C HIS A 34 -16.18 -0.35 -11.24
N GLY A 35 -15.91 -1.52 -10.68
CA GLY A 35 -14.58 -1.93 -10.24
C GLY A 35 -14.57 -3.38 -9.77
N ASN A 36 -13.37 -3.93 -9.55
CA ASN A 36 -13.24 -5.18 -8.81
C ASN A 36 -13.77 -4.92 -7.38
N PRO A 37 -14.61 -5.81 -6.81
CA PRO A 37 -15.16 -5.65 -5.46
C PRO A 37 -14.09 -5.40 -4.40
N THR A 38 -12.87 -5.95 -4.54
CA THR A 38 -11.74 -5.67 -3.64
C THR A 38 -11.33 -4.20 -3.69
N TYR A 39 -11.14 -3.63 -4.89
CA TYR A 39 -10.76 -2.22 -5.03
C TYR A 39 -11.87 -1.27 -4.58
N VAL A 40 -13.13 -1.65 -4.81
CA VAL A 40 -14.28 -0.89 -4.31
C VAL A 40 -14.30 -0.92 -2.77
N ALA A 41 -14.05 -2.09 -2.16
CA ALA A 41 -13.96 -2.23 -0.72
C ALA A 41 -12.78 -1.45 -0.11
N ASP A 42 -11.63 -1.44 -0.78
CA ASP A 42 -10.47 -0.67 -0.34
C ASP A 42 -10.78 0.83 -0.35
N LEU A 43 -11.38 1.34 -1.43
CA LEU A 43 -11.77 2.75 -1.54
C LEU A 43 -12.88 3.12 -0.55
N THR A 44 -13.88 2.25 -0.33
CA THR A 44 -14.91 2.49 0.68
C THR A 44 -14.40 2.40 2.11
N ASN A 45 -13.26 1.74 2.35
CA ASN A 45 -12.66 1.63 3.68
C ASN A 45 -11.67 2.74 4.03
N LEU A 46 -11.35 3.64 3.10
CA LEU A 46 -10.52 4.81 3.39
C LEU A 46 -11.15 5.70 4.46
N GLU A 47 -10.43 5.90 5.58
CA GLU A 47 -10.91 6.69 6.71
C GLU A 47 -11.28 8.13 6.31
N GLU A 48 -10.50 8.74 5.42
CA GLU A 48 -10.74 10.09 4.89
C GLU A 48 -12.09 10.23 4.18
N LEU A 49 -12.57 9.15 3.57
CA LEU A 49 -13.86 9.11 2.90
C LEU A 49 -14.98 8.73 3.86
N ARG A 50 -14.79 7.68 4.67
CA ARG A 50 -15.79 7.18 5.62
C ARG A 50 -16.17 8.16 6.71
N ASN A 51 -15.22 8.97 7.15
CA ASN A 51 -15.46 9.95 8.22
C ASN A 51 -16.24 11.18 7.73
N ARG A 52 -16.33 11.37 6.41
CA ARG A 52 -16.83 12.62 5.82
C ARG A 52 -18.02 12.45 4.88
N TYR A 53 -18.19 11.27 4.30
CA TYR A 53 -19.18 11.00 3.26
C TYR A 53 -19.96 9.72 3.53
N GLN A 54 -21.19 9.66 3.03
CA GLN A 54 -21.99 8.44 3.04
C GLN A 54 -21.60 7.57 1.84
N LEU A 55 -20.77 6.56 2.09
CA LEU A 55 -20.26 5.67 1.06
C LEU A 55 -21.20 4.48 0.84
N HIS A 56 -21.47 4.18 -0.43
CA HIS A 56 -22.31 3.08 -0.86
C HIS A 56 -21.57 2.26 -1.92
N SER A 57 -21.53 0.94 -1.73
CA SER A 57 -21.02 -0.01 -2.72
C SER A 57 -22.07 -1.10 -2.98
N PRO A 58 -23.19 -0.76 -3.64
CA PRO A 58 -24.26 -1.71 -3.89
C PRO A 58 -23.81 -2.83 -4.83
N VAL A 59 -24.26 -4.04 -4.54
CA VAL A 59 -24.17 -5.16 -5.48
C VAL A 59 -25.24 -4.98 -6.56
N LYS A 60 -25.03 -5.59 -7.72
CA LYS A 60 -26.01 -5.57 -8.82
C LYS A 60 -27.43 -5.90 -8.30
N ASP A 61 -28.41 -5.13 -8.75
CA ASP A 61 -29.83 -5.26 -8.40
C ASP A 61 -30.18 -4.98 -6.92
N THR A 62 -29.30 -4.30 -6.18
CA THR A 62 -29.58 -3.82 -4.81
C THR A 62 -30.21 -2.43 -4.84
N LEU A 63 -31.37 -2.27 -4.19
CA LEU A 63 -31.99 -0.96 -3.98
C LEU A 63 -31.17 -0.16 -2.96
N VAL A 64 -30.73 1.04 -3.33
CA VAL A 64 -30.02 1.97 -2.44
C VAL A 64 -30.94 3.15 -2.14
N GLU A 65 -31.21 3.35 -0.85
CA GLU A 65 -31.93 4.54 -0.38
C GLU A 65 -30.92 5.66 -0.09
N LEU A 66 -31.19 6.84 -0.66
CA LEU A 66 -30.37 8.05 -0.48
C LEU A 66 -31.18 9.09 0.30
N PRO A 67 -31.27 8.97 1.63
CA PRO A 67 -32.05 9.90 2.43
C PRO A 67 -31.43 11.29 2.40
N LEU A 68 -32.18 12.27 1.90
CA LEU A 68 -31.75 13.66 1.82
C LEU A 68 -32.02 14.38 3.14
N GLY A 69 -30.98 14.90 3.79
CA GLY A 69 -31.12 15.78 4.95
C GLY A 69 -31.18 15.08 6.32
N ASP A 70 -31.00 13.76 6.38
CA ASP A 70 -30.85 13.07 7.66
C ASP A 70 -29.49 13.38 8.30
N THR A 71 -29.49 13.63 9.61
CA THR A 71 -28.26 13.70 10.40
C THR A 71 -27.50 12.40 10.23
N PHE A 72 -26.31 12.47 9.63
CA PHE A 72 -25.42 11.34 9.42
C PHE A 72 -25.05 10.70 10.75
N LEU A 73 -25.79 9.67 11.13
CA LEU A 73 -25.38 8.73 12.15
C LEU A 73 -24.42 7.78 11.44
N GLN A 74 -23.13 8.00 11.67
CA GLN A 74 -22.07 7.12 11.21
C GLN A 74 -22.49 5.68 11.57
N PRO A 75 -22.65 4.77 10.59
CA PRO A 75 -22.99 3.39 10.93
C PRO A 75 -21.90 2.90 11.88
N PRO A 76 -22.27 2.34 13.05
CA PRO A 76 -21.28 1.89 14.01
C PRO A 76 -20.33 0.97 13.27
N ILE A 77 -19.04 1.31 13.32
CA ILE A 77 -18.00 0.44 12.81
C ILE A 77 -18.21 -0.88 13.55
N ALA A 78 -18.52 -1.94 12.83
CA ALA A 78 -18.41 -3.27 13.40
C ALA A 78 -16.90 -3.50 13.61
N GLU A 79 -16.39 -3.02 14.75
CA GLU A 79 -15.06 -3.35 15.24
C GLU A 79 -15.03 -4.87 15.36
N SER A 80 -14.44 -5.51 14.36
CA SER A 80 -14.19 -6.94 14.32
C SER A 80 -12.88 -7.16 15.05
N SER A 81 -12.89 -6.89 16.35
CA SER A 81 -11.79 -7.25 17.24
C SER A 81 -11.89 -8.74 17.53
N TYR A 82 -10.86 -9.49 17.15
CA TYR A 82 -10.75 -10.90 17.49
C TYR A 82 -9.81 -11.02 18.69
N GLU A 83 -10.34 -11.43 19.83
CA GLU A 83 -9.52 -11.74 20.99
C GLU A 83 -8.80 -13.07 20.78
N GLY A 84 -7.49 -13.08 20.98
CA GLY A 84 -6.64 -14.25 20.81
C GLY A 84 -5.75 -14.52 22.01
N GLU A 85 -5.17 -15.71 22.05
CA GLU A 85 -4.23 -16.11 23.09
C GLU A 85 -2.78 -15.96 22.61
N LEU A 86 -1.92 -15.39 23.46
CA LEU A 86 -0.48 -15.28 23.23
C LEU A 86 0.24 -16.32 24.10
N ALA A 87 0.94 -17.25 23.45
CA ALA A 87 1.83 -18.21 24.12
C ALA A 87 3.28 -17.90 23.76
N GLU A 88 4.11 -17.73 24.78
CA GLU A 88 5.55 -17.51 24.63
C GLU A 88 6.30 -18.79 24.98
N TYR A 89 7.11 -19.28 24.05
CA TYR A 89 8.00 -20.42 24.20
C TYR A 89 9.45 -19.95 24.12
N ASP A 90 10.41 -20.82 24.49
CA ASP A 90 11.83 -20.47 24.56
C ASP A 90 12.42 -19.96 23.23
N THR A 91 11.84 -20.33 22.09
CA THR A 91 12.35 -19.98 20.75
C THR A 91 11.34 -19.27 19.86
N GLU A 92 10.07 -19.21 20.26
CA GLU A 92 9.00 -18.70 19.40
C GLU A 92 7.81 -18.17 20.21
N ILE A 93 7.03 -17.31 19.56
CA ILE A 93 5.78 -16.77 20.10
C ILE A 93 4.66 -17.26 19.19
N ALA A 94 3.64 -17.88 19.78
CA ALA A 94 2.45 -18.34 19.08
C ALA A 94 1.26 -17.44 19.42
N ILE A 95 0.61 -16.90 18.39
CA ILE A 95 -0.64 -16.15 18.50
C ILE A 95 -1.77 -17.04 17.99
N SER A 96 -2.75 -17.30 18.85
CA SER A 96 -3.90 -18.15 18.56
C SER A 96 -5.13 -17.27 18.37
N LEU A 97 -5.71 -17.25 17.17
CA LEU A 97 -6.92 -16.48 16.87
C LEU A 97 -8.16 -17.40 16.73
N PRO A 98 -9.36 -16.90 17.07
CA PRO A 98 -10.62 -17.63 16.91
C PRO A 98 -10.86 -18.04 15.46
N LYS A 99 -11.46 -19.21 15.24
CA LYS A 99 -11.72 -19.76 13.88
C LYS A 99 -12.74 -18.94 13.10
N GLU A 100 -13.55 -18.15 13.81
CA GLU A 100 -14.54 -17.21 13.28
C GLU A 100 -13.91 -16.20 12.32
N ILE A 101 -12.62 -15.87 12.47
CA ILE A 101 -11.90 -14.97 11.57
C ILE A 101 -11.84 -15.48 10.14
N VAL A 102 -11.89 -16.81 9.94
CA VAL A 102 -11.84 -17.44 8.61
C VAL A 102 -13.11 -17.16 7.80
N ALA A 103 -14.22 -16.82 8.45
CA ALA A 103 -15.45 -16.44 7.78
C ALA A 103 -15.39 -15.01 7.18
N ASP A 104 -14.41 -14.20 7.60
CA ASP A 104 -14.20 -12.87 7.05
C ASP A 104 -13.49 -12.96 5.68
N THR A 105 -14.05 -12.31 4.66
CA THR A 105 -13.48 -12.31 3.30
C THR A 105 -12.08 -11.69 3.23
N ARG A 106 -11.74 -10.80 4.17
CA ARG A 106 -10.40 -10.20 4.29
C ARG A 106 -9.33 -11.22 4.66
N TRP A 107 -9.71 -12.30 5.36
CA TRP A 107 -8.79 -13.36 5.77
C TRP A 107 -8.12 -14.04 4.57
N SER A 108 -8.84 -14.21 3.46
CA SER A 108 -8.28 -14.85 2.26
C SER A 108 -7.10 -14.08 1.67
N ASN A 109 -7.15 -12.75 1.69
CA ASN A 109 -6.05 -11.91 1.20
C ASN A 109 -4.88 -11.88 2.19
N PHE A 110 -5.19 -11.89 3.50
CA PHE A 110 -4.19 -11.93 4.55
C PHE A 110 -3.40 -13.24 4.56
N ALA A 111 -4.08 -14.38 4.36
CA ALA A 111 -3.49 -15.71 4.42
C ALA A 111 -2.91 -16.20 3.08
N ASP A 112 -3.01 -15.43 1.99
CA ASP A 112 -2.70 -15.86 0.61
C ASP A 112 -1.31 -16.50 0.46
N THR A 113 -0.29 -15.94 1.11
CA THR A 113 1.09 -16.47 1.08
C THR A 113 1.44 -17.31 2.31
N GLY A 114 0.60 -17.31 3.34
CA GLY A 114 0.92 -17.88 4.65
C GLY A 114 2.05 -17.17 5.40
N ILE A 115 2.52 -16.01 4.91
CA ILE A 115 3.60 -15.24 5.53
C ILE A 115 3.02 -13.92 6.04
N VAL A 116 3.37 -13.59 7.29
CA VAL A 116 2.92 -12.38 7.97
C VAL A 116 4.09 -11.56 8.49
N GLU A 117 3.95 -10.24 8.41
CA GLU A 117 4.81 -9.26 9.06
C GLU A 117 4.14 -8.77 10.34
N ALA A 118 4.90 -8.72 11.43
CA ALA A 118 4.46 -8.12 12.69
C ALA A 118 5.25 -6.83 12.93
N ARG A 119 4.54 -5.71 13.11
CA ARG A 119 5.17 -4.40 13.34
C ARG A 119 4.42 -3.61 14.41
N TRP A 120 5.19 -2.95 15.29
CA TRP A 120 4.64 -2.00 16.26
C TRP A 120 4.17 -0.71 15.58
N GLN A 121 2.97 -0.26 15.95
CA GLN A 121 2.41 1.05 15.65
C GLN A 121 1.98 1.70 16.96
N GLY A 122 2.88 2.49 17.56
CA GLY A 122 2.67 2.97 18.92
C GLY A 122 2.68 1.80 19.91
N GLU A 123 1.58 1.60 20.63
CA GLU A 123 1.39 0.51 21.59
C GLU A 123 0.69 -0.73 21.00
N GLU A 124 0.34 -0.69 19.71
CA GLU A 124 -0.37 -1.78 19.05
C GLU A 124 0.58 -2.63 18.19
N LEU A 125 0.50 -3.96 18.33
CA LEU A 125 1.19 -4.88 17.44
C LEU A 125 0.28 -5.20 16.24
N VAL A 126 0.65 -4.69 15.08
CA VAL A 126 -0.12 -4.88 13.85
C VAL A 126 0.46 -6.04 13.05
N LEU A 127 -0.40 -7.02 12.73
CA LEU A 127 -0.08 -8.13 11.84
C LEU A 127 -0.57 -7.81 10.43
N ARG A 128 0.29 -8.01 9.42
CA ARG A 128 -0.04 -7.82 8.01
C ARG A 128 0.40 -9.03 7.19
N GLY A 129 -0.46 -9.53 6.29
CA GLY A 129 -0.05 -10.52 5.29
C GLY A 129 0.92 -9.91 4.28
N ILE A 130 1.95 -10.67 3.89
CA ILE A 130 2.93 -10.24 2.89
C ILE A 130 2.51 -10.80 1.53
N SER A 131 2.31 -9.96 0.53
CA SER A 131 1.92 -10.43 -0.82
C SER A 131 3.10 -11.06 -1.57
N GLN A 132 2.82 -11.93 -2.56
CA GLN A 132 3.86 -12.57 -3.37
C GLN A 132 4.77 -11.55 -4.08
N ARG A 133 4.22 -10.40 -4.48
CA ARG A 133 4.99 -9.31 -5.11
C ARG A 133 5.94 -8.64 -4.12
N GLU A 134 5.51 -8.49 -2.87
CA GLU A 134 6.31 -7.94 -1.78
C GLU A 134 7.45 -8.87 -1.38
N ILE A 135 7.22 -10.20 -1.34
CA ILE A 135 8.30 -11.18 -1.11
C ILE A 135 9.38 -11.04 -2.19
N LEU A 136 8.98 -10.84 -3.44
CA LEU A 136 9.89 -10.64 -4.57
C LEU A 136 10.56 -9.25 -4.57
N SER A 137 9.95 -8.24 -3.96
CA SER A 137 10.48 -6.87 -3.89
C SER A 137 11.20 -6.54 -2.58
N GLN A 138 11.04 -7.30 -1.49
CA GLN A 138 11.73 -7.12 -0.21
C GLN A 138 13.25 -7.31 -0.33
N GLY A 139 13.73 -7.91 -1.41
CA GLY A 139 15.15 -7.86 -1.78
C GLY A 139 15.65 -6.47 -2.22
N SER A 140 14.78 -5.46 -2.36
CA SER A 140 15.12 -4.13 -2.86
C SER A 140 14.82 -2.96 -1.89
N ASP A 141 14.20 -3.22 -0.74
CA ASP A 141 13.71 -2.19 0.19
C ASP A 141 14.34 -2.28 1.58
N ARG A 142 15.52 -2.89 1.67
CA ARG A 142 16.40 -2.62 2.82
C ARG A 142 16.82 -1.17 2.71
N LEU A 143 16.40 -0.34 3.66
CA LEU A 143 16.95 1.00 3.86
C LEU A 143 18.48 0.88 3.94
N LEU A 144 19.16 1.23 2.86
CA LEU A 144 20.61 1.11 2.78
C LEU A 144 21.21 2.19 3.69
N PRO A 145 22.22 1.84 4.52
CA PRO A 145 22.94 2.83 5.31
C PRO A 145 23.41 3.98 4.39
N ALA A 146 23.10 5.21 4.79
CA ALA A 146 23.22 6.37 3.91
C ALA A 146 24.67 6.82 3.64
N ASP A 147 25.62 6.19 4.33
CA ASP A 147 27.07 6.33 4.22
C ASP A 147 27.70 5.37 3.20
N VAL A 148 26.90 4.46 2.61
CA VAL A 148 27.38 3.48 1.63
C VAL A 148 27.19 3.99 0.19
N GLU A 149 28.27 3.95 -0.59
CA GLU A 149 28.29 4.24 -2.02
C GLU A 149 27.62 3.11 -2.83
N CYS A 150 26.30 3.11 -2.87
CA CYS A 150 25.50 2.11 -3.59
C CYS A 150 24.41 2.75 -4.45
N CYS A 151 23.94 2.03 -5.47
CA CYS A 151 22.92 2.49 -6.39
C CYS A 151 21.68 3.05 -5.67
N GLY A 152 21.24 2.48 -4.56
CA GLY A 152 20.10 2.98 -3.78
C GLY A 152 20.28 4.39 -3.21
N ASN A 153 21.53 4.83 -2.98
CA ASN A 153 21.88 6.17 -2.48
C ASN A 153 22.31 7.13 -3.62
N CYS A 154 22.25 6.68 -4.87
CA CYS A 154 22.73 7.40 -6.04
C CYS A 154 21.62 8.25 -6.66
N LEU A 155 21.92 9.51 -6.99
CA LEU A 155 20.95 10.44 -7.59
C LEU A 155 20.43 9.99 -8.97
N TYR A 156 21.15 9.09 -9.62
CA TYR A 156 20.80 8.52 -10.93
C TYR A 156 20.00 7.20 -10.84
N TYR A 157 19.70 6.69 -9.65
CA TYR A 157 18.90 5.49 -9.49
C TYR A 157 17.40 5.83 -9.50
N ARG A 158 16.67 5.31 -10.49
CA ARG A 158 15.21 5.51 -10.59
C ARG A 158 14.54 4.26 -11.10
N GLY A 159 13.61 3.72 -10.31
CA GLY A 159 12.82 2.54 -10.69
C GLY A 159 13.67 1.29 -10.96
N GLN A 160 14.64 0.99 -10.08
CA GLN A 160 15.59 -0.12 -10.21
C GLN A 160 16.47 -0.07 -11.47
N ARG A 161 16.69 1.12 -12.04
CA ARG A 161 17.57 1.34 -13.20
C ARG A 161 18.54 2.48 -12.97
N CYS A 162 19.71 2.38 -13.59
CA CYS A 162 20.71 3.45 -13.60
C CYS A 162 20.46 4.41 -14.77
N TRP A 163 20.39 5.71 -14.48
CA TRP A 163 20.21 6.77 -15.47
C TRP A 163 21.47 7.63 -15.65
N ASN A 164 22.61 7.24 -15.08
CA ASN A 164 23.87 7.95 -15.27
C ASN A 164 24.45 7.59 -16.64
N GLN A 165 24.52 8.55 -17.56
CA GLN A 165 25.09 8.35 -18.90
C GLN A 165 26.60 8.05 -18.87
N ALA A 166 27.30 8.46 -17.81
CA ALA A 166 28.71 8.13 -17.61
C ALA A 166 28.93 6.73 -17.02
N SER A 167 27.87 6.07 -16.53
CA SER A 167 27.95 4.71 -16.01
C SER A 167 27.85 3.70 -17.15
N ALA A 168 28.70 2.66 -17.11
CA ALA A 168 28.57 1.48 -17.97
C ALA A 168 27.22 0.75 -17.79
N LEU A 169 26.49 1.03 -16.70
CA LEU A 169 25.19 0.46 -16.39
C LEU A 169 24.01 1.34 -16.84
N PHE A 170 24.25 2.40 -17.64
CA PHE A 170 23.20 3.27 -18.16
C PHE A 170 22.07 2.47 -18.84
N GLY A 171 20.84 2.66 -18.35
CA GLY A 171 19.63 2.01 -18.86
C GLY A 171 19.42 0.56 -18.40
N PHE A 172 20.40 -0.07 -17.73
CA PHE A 172 20.27 -1.42 -17.19
C PHE A 172 19.53 -1.43 -15.85
N LYS A 173 18.91 -2.58 -15.54
CA LYS A 173 18.39 -2.84 -14.20
C LYS A 173 19.57 -3.07 -13.25
N VAL A 174 19.56 -2.38 -12.12
CA VAL A 174 20.62 -2.44 -11.11
C VAL A 174 19.99 -2.67 -9.74
N THR A 175 20.64 -3.50 -8.92
CA THR A 175 20.23 -3.72 -7.54
C THR A 175 20.61 -2.50 -6.69
N PRO A 176 19.80 -2.13 -5.69
CA PRO A 176 20.09 -0.96 -4.86
C PRO A 176 21.39 -1.11 -4.06
N GLU A 177 21.83 -2.32 -3.75
CA GLU A 177 23.12 -2.62 -3.08
C GLU A 177 24.34 -2.52 -4.02
N GLY A 178 24.13 -2.36 -5.33
CA GLY A 178 25.21 -2.41 -6.31
C GLY A 178 26.14 -1.21 -6.23
N TYR A 179 27.46 -1.46 -6.26
CA TYR A 179 28.47 -0.40 -6.35
C TYR A 179 28.58 0.15 -7.78
N CYS A 180 28.67 1.47 -7.92
CA CYS A 180 28.84 2.13 -9.21
C CYS A 180 30.06 3.08 -9.16
N PRO A 181 31.04 2.95 -10.07
CA PRO A 181 32.20 3.85 -10.10
C PRO A 181 31.87 5.29 -10.53
N ALA A 182 30.66 5.52 -11.06
CA ALA A 182 30.12 6.84 -11.38
C ALA A 182 28.99 7.22 -10.40
N PHE A 183 29.14 6.84 -9.14
CA PHE A 183 28.21 7.17 -8.06
C PHE A 183 28.26 8.67 -7.77
N GLU A 184 27.08 9.28 -7.64
CA GLU A 184 26.94 10.62 -7.07
C GLU A 184 25.83 10.57 -6.02
N SER A 185 26.18 11.01 -4.81
CA SER A 185 25.28 10.95 -3.66
C SER A 185 24.07 11.85 -3.85
N ILE A 186 22.90 11.38 -3.41
CA ILE A 186 21.67 12.19 -3.39
C ILE A 186 21.69 13.25 -2.28
N ARG A 187 22.67 13.21 -1.36
CA ARG A 187 22.85 14.21 -0.31
C ARG A 187 23.72 15.37 -0.81
N PHE A 188 23.22 16.59 -0.65
CA PHE A 188 24.03 17.80 -0.74
C PHE A 188 25.05 17.79 0.39
N PRO A 189 26.29 18.27 0.17
CA PRO A 189 27.23 18.46 1.27
C PRO A 189 26.60 19.42 2.26
N GLU A 190 26.36 18.97 3.50
CA GLU A 190 26.20 19.89 4.62
C GLU A 190 27.50 20.67 4.71
N ASP A 191 27.38 22.00 4.58
CA ASP A 191 28.48 22.94 4.67
C ASP A 191 29.34 22.62 5.89
N ILE A 192 30.60 22.25 5.63
CA ILE A 192 31.66 22.30 6.62
C ILE A 192 31.94 23.79 6.86
N GLU A 193 31.94 24.19 8.13
CA GLU A 193 32.27 25.52 8.70
C GLU A 193 33.22 26.40 7.87
#